data_AF-A0A661KFL7-F1
#
_entry.id   AF-A0A661KFL7-F1
#
_cell.length_a   1.000
_cell.length_b   1.000
_cell.length_c   1.000
_cell.angle_alpha   90.00
_cell.angle_beta   90.00
_cell.angle_gamma   90.00
#
_symmetry.space_group_name_H-M   'P 1'
#
loop_
_entity.id
_entity.type
_entity.pdbx_description
1 polymer ?
#
loop_
_entity_poly.entity_id
_entity_poly.type
_entity_poly.pdbx_seq_one_letter_code
_entity_poly.pdbx_strand_id
1 'polypeptide(L)'
;MLTIRVGDKSFILTDEEEKALLTDMEDIYLWVKNLVENKVRQVIDRIIEEQTEYNPRKLTPERKREIIAPLKLKTVAEKNRENNR
;
A
#
# COMPACT_ATOMS: atom_id res chain seq x y z
N MET A 1 -3.85 32.02 -11.34
CA MET A 1 -3.74 31.76 -12.79
C MET A 1 -2.38 31.16 -13.07
N LEU A 2 -2.34 29.85 -13.31
CA LEU A 2 -1.11 29.09 -13.54
C LEU A 2 -0.99 28.77 -15.02
N THR A 3 0.15 29.09 -15.65
CA THR A 3 0.42 28.66 -17.04
C THR A 3 1.35 27.45 -17.01
N ILE A 4 0.84 26.28 -17.37
CA ILE A 4 1.63 25.05 -17.46
C ILE A 4 2.09 24.88 -18.91
N ARG A 5 3.41 24.78 -19.13
CA ARG A 5 4.00 24.44 -20.44
C ARG A 5 4.54 23.02 -20.43
N VAL A 6 4.05 22.20 -21.35
CA VAL A 6 4.56 20.84 -21.59
C VAL A 6 4.96 20.73 -23.05
N GLY A 7 6.28 20.78 -23.31
CA GLY A 7 6.82 20.90 -24.66
C GLY A 7 6.33 22.17 -25.34
N ASP A 8 5.79 22.05 -26.56
CA ASP A 8 5.29 23.17 -27.36
C ASP A 8 3.85 23.59 -26.99
N LYS A 9 3.22 22.92 -26.02
CA LYS A 9 1.84 23.20 -25.59
C LYS A 9 1.83 24.03 -24.31
N SER A 10 0.99 25.06 -24.27
CA SER A 10 0.71 25.83 -23.06
C SER A 10 -0.76 25.73 -22.70
N PHE A 11 -1.05 25.39 -21.44
CA PHE A 11 -2.37 25.39 -20.86
C PHE A 11 -2.44 26.51 -19.83
N ILE A 12 -3.53 27.28 -19.85
CA ILE A 12 -3.82 28.27 -18.81
C ILE A 12 -4.82 27.59 -17.89
N LEU A 13 -4.42 27.40 -16.64
CA LEU A 13 -5.26 26.85 -15.60
C LEU A 13 -5.87 28.01 -14.81
N THR A 14 -7.19 28.01 -14.72
CA THR A 14 -7.93 28.90 -13.82
C THR A 14 -7.76 28.45 -12.37
N ASP A 15 -7.99 29.35 -11.42
CA ASP A 15 -7.85 29.04 -9.99
C ASP A 15 -8.85 27.95 -9.54
N GLU A 16 -10.01 27.87 -10.20
CA GLU A 16 -11.02 26.83 -9.96
C GLU A 16 -10.56 25.46 -10.47
N GLU A 17 -9.99 25.40 -11.67
CA GLU A 17 -9.40 24.16 -12.22
C GLU A 17 -8.20 23.69 -11.39
N GLU A 18 -7.41 24.61 -10.85
CA GLU A 18 -6.27 24.29 -9.98
C GLU A 18 -6.75 23.62 -8.70
N LYS A 19 -7.79 24.19 -8.09
CA LYS A 19 -8.42 23.64 -6.89
C LYS A 19 -9.05 22.27 -7.15
N ALA A 20 -9.69 22.07 -8.32
CA ALA A 20 -10.24 20.77 -8.70
C ALA A 20 -9.14 19.73 -8.86
N LEU A 21 -8.04 20.05 -9.57
CA LEU A 21 -6.91 19.14 -9.73
C LEU A 21 -6.25 18.77 -8.41
N LEU A 22 -6.09 19.72 -7.48
CA LEU A 22 -5.56 19.44 -6.15
C LEU A 22 -6.45 18.46 -5.38
N THR A 23 -7.77 18.64 -5.47
CA THR A 23 -8.75 17.74 -4.84
C THR A 23 -8.65 16.34 -5.43
N ASP A 24 -8.60 16.23 -6.76
CA ASP A 24 -8.44 14.94 -7.45
C ASP A 24 -7.12 14.24 -7.07
N MET A 25 -6.03 15.01 -6.93
CA MET A 25 -4.74 14.48 -6.49
C MET A 25 -4.77 13.97 -5.04
N GLU A 26 -5.46 14.67 -4.15
CA GLU A 26 -5.66 14.22 -2.76
C GLU A 26 -6.49 12.93 -2.71
N ASP A 27 -7.55 12.83 -3.51
CA ASP A 27 -8.39 11.64 -3.60
C ASP A 27 -7.61 10.42 -4.12
N ILE A 28 -6.82 10.61 -5.19
CA ILE A 28 -5.93 9.57 -5.71
C ILE A 28 -4.94 9.13 -4.64
N TYR A 29 -4.31 10.08 -3.94
CA TYR A 29 -3.38 9.77 -2.86
C TYR A 29 -4.05 8.94 -1.76
N LEU A 30 -5.24 9.36 -1.30
CA LEU A 30 -5.99 8.65 -0.28
C LEU A 30 -6.36 7.23 -0.73
N TRP A 31 -6.78 7.08 -1.99
CA TRP A 31 -7.10 5.78 -2.56
C TRP A 31 -5.88 4.85 -2.60
N VAL A 32 -4.73 5.33 -3.12
CA VAL A 32 -3.48 4.55 -3.16
C VAL A 32 -3.04 4.17 -1.75
N LYS A 33 -3.07 5.12 -0.81
CA LYS A 33 -2.70 4.87 0.58
C LYS A 33 -3.55 3.77 1.20
N ASN A 34 -4.88 3.87 1.07
CA ASN A 34 -5.80 2.87 1.60
C ASN A 34 -5.60 1.49 0.95
N LEU A 35 -5.34 1.45 -0.36
CA LEU A 35 -5.04 0.20 -1.07
C LEU A 35 -3.79 -0.48 -0.51
N VAL A 36 -2.69 0.29 -0.35
CA VAL A 36 -1.42 -0.21 0.18
C VAL A 36 -1.59 -0.68 1.63
N GLU A 37 -2.21 0.12 2.49
CA GLU A 37 -2.45 -0.24 3.89
C GLU A 37 -3.29 -1.52 4.04
N ASN A 38 -4.34 -1.65 3.24
CA ASN A 38 -5.17 -2.86 3.22
C ASN A 38 -4.38 -4.08 2.76
N LYS A 39 -3.53 -3.93 1.72
CA LYS A 39 -2.71 -5.03 1.24
C LYS A 39 -1.68 -5.47 2.29
N VAL A 40 -1.04 -4.52 2.96
CA VAL A 40 -0.11 -4.79 4.06
C VAL A 40 -0.80 -5.58 5.17
N ARG A 41 -2.01 -5.16 5.58
CA ARG A 41 -2.79 -5.89 6.60
C ARG A 41 -3.08 -7.34 6.18
N GLN A 42 -3.51 -7.56 4.94
CA GLN A 42 -3.77 -8.92 4.44
C GLN A 42 -2.50 -9.79 4.41
N VAL A 43 -1.36 -9.20 4.03
CA VAL A 43 -0.09 -9.93 4.00
C VAL A 43 0.36 -10.31 5.41
N ILE A 44 0.25 -9.38 6.37
CA ILE A 44 0.52 -9.61 7.78
C ILE A 44 -0.34 -10.77 8.32
N ASP A 45 -1.64 -10.73 8.07
CA ASP A 45 -2.58 -11.75 8.55
C ASP A 45 -2.23 -13.13 7.97
N ARG A 46 -1.95 -13.19 6.67
CA ARG A 46 -1.51 -14.42 6.01
C ARG A 46 -0.20 -14.97 6.59
N ILE A 47 0.78 -14.11 6.86
CA ILE A 47 2.06 -14.54 7.46
C ILE A 47 1.82 -15.14 8.85
N ILE A 48 0.96 -14.53 9.65
CA ILE A 48 0.62 -15.02 10.99
C ILE A 48 -0.06 -16.39 10.90
N GLU A 49 -0.99 -16.57 9.97
CA GLU A 49 -1.64 -17.87 9.73
C GLU A 49 -0.67 -18.94 9.20
N GLU A 50 0.26 -18.57 8.32
CA GLU A 50 1.22 -19.50 7.72
C GLU A 50 2.35 -19.92 8.67
N GLN A 51 2.77 -19.05 9.58
CA GLN A 51 4.02 -19.21 10.35
C GLN A 51 3.82 -19.33 11.86
N THR A 52 2.59 -19.17 12.36
CA THR A 52 2.28 -19.20 13.80
C THR A 52 0.96 -19.91 14.07
N GLU A 53 0.70 -20.25 15.33
CA GLU A 53 -0.59 -20.83 15.76
C GLU A 53 -1.65 -19.75 16.10
N TYR A 54 -1.30 -18.46 15.97
CA TYR A 54 -2.21 -17.38 16.33
C TYR A 54 -3.26 -17.14 15.26
N ASN A 55 -4.49 -16.81 15.70
CA ASN A 55 -5.53 -16.33 14.80
C ASN A 55 -5.40 -14.81 14.62
N PRO A 56 -5.04 -14.30 13.41
CA PRO A 56 -4.84 -12.88 13.19
C PRO A 56 -6.11 -12.04 13.40
N ARG A 57 -7.30 -12.61 13.28
CA ARG A 57 -8.56 -11.88 13.50
C ARG A 57 -8.79 -11.49 14.96
N LYS A 58 -8.09 -12.14 15.90
CA LYS A 58 -8.18 -11.86 17.34
C LYS A 58 -7.05 -10.94 17.86
N LEU A 59 -6.14 -10.52 16.98
CA LEU A 59 -4.96 -9.74 17.35
C LEU A 59 -5.13 -8.27 16.98
N THR A 60 -4.65 -7.37 17.86
CA THR A 60 -4.54 -5.94 17.54
C THR A 60 -3.44 -5.70 16.50
N PRO A 61 -3.50 -4.62 15.70
CA PRO A 61 -2.47 -4.29 14.73
C PRO A 61 -1.05 -4.22 15.32
N GLU A 62 -0.92 -3.70 16.54
CA GLU A 62 0.35 -3.57 17.26
C GLU A 62 0.91 -4.95 17.57
N ARG A 63 0.06 -5.85 18.09
CA ARG A 63 0.47 -7.21 18.43
C ARG A 63 0.85 -8.02 17.20
N LYS A 64 0.16 -7.81 16.07
CA LYS A 64 0.54 -8.41 14.78
C LYS A 64 1.95 -8.01 14.35
N ARG A 65 2.31 -6.73 14.53
CA ARG A 65 3.67 -6.24 14.22
C ARG A 65 4.73 -6.84 15.13
N GLU A 66 4.45 -6.97 16.43
CA GLU A 66 5.34 -7.62 17.39
C GLU A 66 5.60 -9.09 17.05
N ILE A 67 4.57 -9.81 16.60
CA ILE A 67 4.69 -11.22 16.20
C ILE A 67 5.51 -11.37 14.93
N ILE A 68 5.34 -10.46 13.96
CA ILE A 68 6.04 -10.54 12.66
C ILE A 68 7.48 -10.04 12.74
N ALA A 69 7.77 -9.04 13.57
CA ALA A 69 9.11 -8.45 13.69
C ALA A 69 10.25 -9.47 13.88
N PRO A 70 10.12 -10.54 14.71
CA PRO A 70 11.15 -11.56 14.86
C PRO A 70 11.08 -12.69 13.79
N LEU A 71 10.06 -12.75 12.95
CA LEU A 71 9.92 -13.84 11.98
C LEU A 71 10.95 -13.71 10.87
N LYS A 72 11.75 -14.76 10.69
CA LYS A 72 12.54 -14.94 9.46
C LYS A 72 11.61 -15.41 8.35
N LEU A 73 11.14 -14.47 7.54
CA LEU A 73 10.30 -14.77 6.40
C LEU A 73 11.14 -15.40 5.30
N LYS A 74 10.70 -16.56 4.81
CA LYS A 74 11.26 -17.19 3.61
C LYS A 74 11.15 -16.21 2.44
N THR A 75 12.26 -16.04 1.72
CA THR A 75 12.33 -15.24 0.52
C THR A 75 11.45 -15.84 -0.59
N VAL A 76 11.07 -15.03 -1.57
CA VAL A 76 10.28 -15.50 -2.74
C VAL A 76 10.98 -16.67 -3.44
N ALA A 77 12.32 -16.64 -3.50
CA ALA A 77 13.13 -17.71 -4.07
C ALA A 77 13.01 -19.03 -3.29
N GLU A 78 12.90 -18.97 -1.96
CA GLU A 78 12.73 -20.16 -1.11
C GLU A 78 11.31 -20.73 -1.19
N LYS A 79 10.28 -19.86 -1.21
CA LYS A 79 8.88 -20.29 -1.40
C LYS A 79 8.68 -20.99 -2.75
N ASN A 80 9.34 -20.51 -3.81
CA ASN A 80 9.24 -21.12 -5.14
C ASN A 80 9.97 -22.47 -5.26
N ARG A 81 10.93 -22.78 -4.38
CA ARG A 81 11.61 -24.09 -4.34
C ARG A 81 10.79 -25.15 -3.61
N GLU A 82 10.03 -24.77 -2.59
CA GLU A 82 9.15 -25.68 -1.85
C GLU A 82 7.92 -26.10 -2.67
N ASN A 83 7.31 -25.20 -3.44
CA ASN A 83 6.12 -25.50 -4.25
C ASN A 83 6.40 -26.32 -5.52
N ASN A 84 7.66 -26.56 -5.88
CA ASN A 84 8.08 -27.32 -7.07
C ASN A 84 8.60 -28.73 -6.74
N ARG A 85 8.30 -29.25 -5.55
CA ARG A 85 8.52 -30.65 -5.16
C ARG A 85 7.20 -31.36 -4.95
#